data_AF-A0A7W1FZJ5-F1
#
_entry.id   AF-A0A7W1FZJ5-F1
#
_cell.length_a   1.000
_cell.length_b   1.000
_cell.length_c   1.000
_cell.angle_alpha   90.00
_cell.angle_beta   90.00
_cell.angle_gamma   90.00
#
_symmetry.space_group_name_H-M   'P 1'
#
loop_
_entity.id
_entity.type
_entity.pdbx_description
1 polymer ?
#
loop_
_entity_poly.entity_id
_entity_poly.type
_entity_poly.pdbx_seq_one_letter_code
_entity_poly.pdbx_strand_id
1 'polypeptide(L)' 'LNNVTSDILRVLKINFPQVIDLRHIRSSVITNCEKQEGVIEAMYKAGHRYISSTTRYQTGEYEELQDELKAKHPLETMNI' A
#
# COMPACT_ATOMS: atom_id res chain seq x y z
N LEU A 1 -13.69 -15.81 23.12
CA LEU A 1 -14.48 -15.18 22.05
C LEU A 1 -13.89 -15.65 20.71
N ASN A 2 -14.43 -16.74 20.15
CA ASN A 2 -14.03 -17.24 18.83
C ASN A 2 -14.81 -16.45 17.79
N ASN A 3 -14.18 -15.47 17.15
CA ASN A 3 -14.82 -14.74 16.07
C ASN A 3 -14.49 -15.44 14.74
N VAL A 4 -15.48 -15.55 13.86
CA VAL A 4 -15.36 -16.20 12.54
C VAL A 4 -14.18 -15.64 11.73
N THR A 5 -13.86 -14.36 11.91
CA THR A 5 -12.70 -13.70 11.31
C THR A 5 -11.36 -14.30 11.75
N SER A 6 -11.21 -14.72 13.01
CA SER A 6 -10.00 -15.43 13.46
C SER A 6 -9.88 -16.83 12.87
N ASP A 7 -11.00 -17.53 12.68
CA ASP A 7 -11.01 -18.85 12.05
C ASP A 7 -10.66 -18.76 10.56
N ILE A 8 -11.25 -17.78 9.85
CA ILE A 8 -10.89 -17.48 8.45
C ILE A 8 -9.41 -17.10 8.35
N LEU A 9 -8.91 -16.24 9.24
CA LEU A 9 -7.50 -15.84 9.22
C LEU A 9 -6.58 -17.05 9.48
N ARG A 10 -6.96 -17.98 10.35
CA ARG A 10 -6.21 -19.22 10.60
C ARG A 10 -6.10 -20.06 9.33
N VAL A 11 -7.22 -20.28 8.65
CA VAL A 11 -7.26 -21.04 7.39
C VAL A 11 -6.47 -20.32 6.30
N LEU A 12 -6.59 -19.00 6.19
CA LEU A 12 -5.82 -18.19 5.24
C LEU A 12 -4.33 -18.34 5.48
N LYS A 13 -3.85 -18.30 6.73
CA LYS A 13 -2.42 -18.47 7.04
C LYS A 13 -1.85 -19.83 6.65
N ILE A 14 -2.68 -20.88 6.69
CA ILE A 14 -2.26 -22.23 6.28
C ILE A 14 -2.04 -22.28 4.76
N ASN A 15 -2.94 -21.67 3.99
CA ASN A 15 -2.89 -21.70 2.52
C ASN A 15 -1.98 -20.62 1.93
N PHE A 16 -1.85 -19.49 2.64
CA PHE A 16 -1.13 -18.29 2.23
C PHE A 16 -0.24 -17.81 3.39
N PRO A 17 0.95 -18.42 3.56
CA PRO A 17 1.84 -18.12 4.69
C PRO A 17 2.37 -16.68 4.70
N GLN A 18 2.29 -15.96 3.57
CA GLN A 18 2.61 -14.53 3.49
C GLN A 18 1.59 -13.63 4.22
N VAL A 19 0.41 -14.16 4.57
CA VAL A 19 -0.63 -13.39 5.26
C VAL A 19 -0.27 -13.24 6.75
N ILE A 20 0.09 -12.03 7.15
CA ILE A 20 0.46 -11.71 8.53
C ILE A 20 -0.78 -11.52 9.41
N ASP A 21 -1.69 -10.64 9.01
CA ASP A 21 -2.93 -10.31 9.72
C ASP A 21 -3.99 -9.72 8.78
N LEU A 22 -5.17 -9.39 9.32
CA LEU A 22 -6.26 -8.77 8.55
C LEU A 22 -5.93 -7.36 8.07
N ARG A 23 -5.03 -6.64 8.76
CA ARG A 23 -4.60 -5.30 8.36
C ARG A 23 -3.72 -5.37 7.13
N HIS A 24 -2.86 -6.38 7.03
CA HIS A 24 -2.06 -6.66 5.83
C HIS A 24 -2.96 -6.90 4.61
N ILE A 25 -4.02 -7.70 4.76
CA ILE A 25 -5.00 -7.93 3.68
C ILE A 25 -5.69 -6.60 3.30
N ARG A 26 -6.16 -5.83 4.29
CA ARG A 26 -6.77 -4.52 4.03
C ARG A 26 -5.82 -3.59 3.29
N SER A 27 -4.56 -3.50 3.71
CA SER A 27 -3.54 -2.68 3.05
C SER A 27 -3.35 -3.11 1.60
N SER A 28 -3.23 -4.41 1.33
CA SER A 28 -3.08 -4.95 -0.02
C SER A 28 -4.25 -4.59 -0.93
N VAL A 29 -5.49 -4.69 -0.43
CA VAL A 29 -6.69 -4.34 -1.18
C VAL A 29 -6.74 -2.84 -1.49
N ILE A 30 -6.47 -1.97 -0.50
CA ILE A 30 -6.48 -0.51 -0.70
C ILE A 30 -5.40 -0.10 -1.71
N THR A 31 -4.18 -0.61 -1.58
CA THR A 31 -3.10 -0.35 -2.53
C THR A 31 -3.47 -0.78 -3.95
N ASN A 32 -4.15 -1.92 -4.11
CA ASN A 32 -4.60 -2.37 -5.42
C ASN A 32 -5.72 -1.47 -5.99
N CYS A 33 -6.72 -1.09 -5.18
CA CYS A 33 -7.77 -0.16 -5.61
C CYS A 33 -7.20 1.19 -6.01
N GLU A 34 -6.24 1.72 -5.24
CA GLU A 34 -5.58 2.97 -5.55
C GLU A 34 -4.81 2.90 -6.87
N LYS A 35 -4.09 1.80 -7.14
CA LYS A 35 -3.40 1.59 -8.42
C LYS A 35 -4.35 1.53 -9.62
N GLN A 36 -5.55 0.98 -9.45
CA GLN A 36 -6.49 0.75 -10.54
C GLN A 36 -7.38 1.96 -10.83
N GLU A 37 -7.80 2.69 -9.79
CA GLU A 37 -8.88 3.67 -9.88
C GLU A 37 -8.49 5.04 -9.31
N GLY A 38 -7.33 5.14 -8.68
CA GLY A 38 -6.82 6.36 -8.04
C GLY A 38 -7.24 6.52 -6.58
N VAL A 39 -6.62 7.51 -5.93
CA VAL A 39 -6.70 7.72 -4.47
C VAL A 39 -8.10 8.08 -3.97
N ILE A 40 -8.90 8.80 -4.75
CA ILE A 40 -10.25 9.25 -4.34
C ILE A 40 -11.21 8.06 -4.28
N GLU A 41 -11.25 7.24 -5.33
CA GLU A 41 -12.14 6.08 -5.38
C GLU A 41 -11.74 5.05 -4.31
N ALA A 42 -10.43 4.82 -4.16
CA ALA A 42 -9.90 3.99 -3.09
C ALA A 42 -10.27 4.52 -1.69
N MET A 43 -10.30 5.83 -1.47
CA MET A 43 -10.74 6.46 -0.21
C MET A 43 -12.22 6.17 0.08
N TYR A 44 -13.09 6.33 -0.92
CA TYR A 44 -14.51 6.01 -0.79
C TYR A 44 -14.71 4.53 -0.46
N LYS A 45 -14.04 3.62 -1.18
CA LYS A 45 -14.11 2.17 -0.94
C LYS A 45 -13.54 1.75 0.42
N ALA A 46 -12.50 2.43 0.89
CA ALA A 46 -11.89 2.17 2.20
C ALA A 46 -12.71 2.74 3.37
N GLY A 47 -13.66 3.64 3.11
CA GLY A 47 -14.45 4.34 4.13
C GLY A 47 -13.64 5.38 4.90
N HIS A 48 -12.62 5.98 4.28
CA HIS A 48 -11.76 6.96 4.92
C HIS A 48 -12.37 8.37 4.85
N ARG A 49 -12.37 9.09 5.98
CA ARG A 49 -12.88 10.47 6.05
C ARG A 49 -11.96 11.48 5.36
N TYR A 50 -10.66 11.22 5.36
CA TYR A 50 -9.63 12.13 4.85
C TYR A 50 -8.79 11.42 3.80
N ILE A 51 -8.51 12.10 2.68
CA ILE A 51 -7.67 11.57 1.60
C ILE A 51 -6.28 11.16 2.09
N SER A 52 -5.72 11.89 3.05
CA SER A 52 -4.43 11.59 3.68
C SER A 52 -4.37 10.24 4.40
N SER A 53 -5.52 9.66 4.74
CA SER A 53 -5.61 8.31 5.30
C SER A 53 -5.46 7.22 4.22
N THR A 54 -5.74 7.56 2.96
CA THR A 54 -5.59 6.67 1.79
C THR A 54 -4.27 6.92 1.06
N THR A 55 -3.81 8.17 0.94
CA THR A 55 -2.55 8.52 0.23
C THR A 55 -1.33 7.77 0.77
N ARG A 56 -1.34 7.36 2.04
CA ARG A 56 -0.28 6.54 2.65
C ARG A 56 -0.07 5.18 1.99
N TYR A 57 -1.00 4.71 1.17
CA TYR A 57 -0.92 3.44 0.46
C TYR A 57 -0.28 3.57 -0.94
N GLN A 58 0.09 4.78 -1.35
CA GLN A 58 0.84 5.05 -2.58
C GLN A 58 2.26 4.50 -2.47
N THR A 59 2.56 3.49 -3.29
CA THR A 59 3.91 2.90 -3.37
C THR A 59 4.78 3.55 -4.46
N GLY A 60 4.21 4.43 -5.30
CA GLY A 60 4.86 4.99 -6.48
C GLY A 60 5.79 6.19 -6.24
N GLU A 61 5.61 6.93 -5.14
CA GLU A 61 6.43 8.14 -4.90
C GLU A 61 7.93 7.84 -4.80
N TYR A 62 8.33 6.65 -4.32
CA TYR A 62 9.75 6.38 -4.08
C TYR A 62 10.59 6.25 -5.37
N GLU A 63 10.06 5.66 -6.44
CA GLU A 63 10.79 5.53 -7.72
C GLU A 63 10.92 6.89 -8.42
N GLU A 64 9.82 7.65 -8.49
CA GLU A 64 9.82 8.99 -9.07
C GLU A 64 10.69 9.96 -8.25
N LEU A 65 10.61 9.93 -6.92
CA LEU A 65 11.48 10.71 -6.05
C LEU A 65 12.95 10.31 -6.22
N GLN A 66 13.23 9.02 -6.37
CA GLN A 66 14.60 8.57 -6.60
C GLN A 66 15.12 9.10 -7.93
N ASP A 67 14.35 8.99 -9.01
CA ASP A 67 14.75 9.48 -10.33
C ASP A 67 14.88 11.01 -10.38
N GLU A 68 14.01 11.75 -9.68
CA GLU A 68 14.10 13.21 -9.57
C GLU A 68 15.29 13.65 -8.70
N LEU A 69 15.58 12.92 -7.62
CA LEU A 69 16.76 13.12 -6.80
C LEU A 69 18.03 12.90 -7.62
N LYS A 70 18.10 11.80 -8.36
CA LYS A 70 19.21 11.48 -9.29
C LYS A 70 19.45 12.60 -10.30
N ALA A 71 18.37 13.09 -10.92
CA ALA A 71 18.45 14.17 -11.91
C ALA A 71 18.93 15.51 -11.35
N LYS A 72 18.70 15.78 -10.06
CA LYS A 72 19.03 17.07 -9.41
C LYS A 72 20.26 17.00 -8.51
N HIS A 73 20.76 15.82 -8.16
CA HIS A 73 21.84 15.66 -7.20
C HIS A 73 23.22 15.83 -7.87
N PRO A 74 24.03 16.83 -7.46
CA PRO A 74 25.30 17.16 -8.13
C PRO A 74 26.30 16.00 -8.20
N LEU A 75 26.26 15.06 -7.24
CA LEU A 75 27.18 13.91 -7.20
C LEU A 75 26.90 12.86 -8.28
N GLU A 76 25.69 12.81 -8.85
CA GLU A 76 25.40 11.88 -9.96
C GLU A 76 25.59 12.53 -11.34
N THR A 77 25.45 13.85 -11.45
CA THR A 77 25.67 14.57 -12.72
C THR A 77 27.17 14.76 -13.02
N MET A 78 28.02 14.79 -12.00
CA MET A 78 29.47 14.84 -12.17
C MET A 78 30.02 13.41 -12.30
N ASN A 79 30.17 12.94 -13.54
CA ASN A 79 30.83 11.67 -13.86
C ASN A 79 32.32 11.77 -13.53
N ILE A 80 32.69 11.39 -12.30
CA ILE A 80 34.09 11.18 -11.85
C ILE A 80 34.42 9.70 -12.00
#